data_AF-A0A246K456-F1
#
_entry.id   AF-A0A246K456-F1
#
_cell.length_a   1.000
_cell.length_b   1.000
_cell.length_c   1.000
_cell.angle_alpha   90.00
_cell.angle_beta   90.00
_cell.angle_gamma   90.00
#
_symmetry.space_group_name_H-M   'P 1'
#
loop_
_entity.id
_entity.type
_entity.pdbx_description
1 polymer ?
#
loop_
_entity_poly.entity_id
_entity_poly.type
_entity_poly.pdbx_seq_one_letter_code
_entity_poly.pdbx_strand_id
1 'polypeptide(L)'
;MADDWNVDDLALCISRHERYPPEVRPGVILIVREVIGDMVDVVTGHHGIALRFRGAPDLGPRAAYCARRFRKITPCEADAFDHEVIDIMTEAAAGHE
;
A
#
# COMPACT_ATOMS: atom_id res chain seq x y z
N MET A 1 5.63 2.09 15.16
CA MET A 1 5.98 2.17 13.72
C MET A 1 4.77 2.75 13.03
N ALA A 2 4.86 3.99 12.55
CA ALA A 2 3.81 4.55 11.72
C ALA A 2 3.77 3.74 10.42
N ASP A 3 2.58 3.36 9.99
CA ASP A 3 2.37 2.63 8.74
C ASP A 3 2.72 3.61 7.59
N ASP A 4 3.94 3.53 7.08
CA ASP A 4 4.48 4.40 6.02
C ASP A 4 3.89 4.01 4.67
N TRP A 5 2.62 4.34 4.46
CA TRP A 5 1.92 4.14 3.19
C TRP A 5 2.15 5.31 2.25
N ASN A 6 2.40 4.98 1.00
CA ASN A 6 2.56 5.91 -0.11
C ASN A 6 1.61 5.53 -1.25
N VAL A 7 1.36 6.49 -2.13
CA VAL A 7 0.70 6.21 -3.42
C VAL A 7 1.58 5.23 -4.21
N ASP A 8 0.95 4.35 -4.98
CA ASP A 8 1.58 3.24 -5.71
C ASP A 8 2.09 2.07 -4.84
N ASP A 9 1.95 2.12 -3.51
CA ASP A 9 2.22 0.95 -2.69
C ASP A 9 1.29 -0.23 -3.02
N LEU A 10 1.84 -1.44 -2.92
CA LEU A 10 1.13 -2.70 -3.02
C LEU A 10 0.66 -3.10 -1.62
N ALA A 11 -0.65 -3.28 -1.49
CA ALA A 11 -1.34 -3.62 -0.26
C ALA A 11 -1.94 -5.03 -0.39
N LEU A 12 -1.41 -5.98 0.37
CA LEU A 12 -2.00 -7.31 0.52
C LEU A 12 -3.15 -7.25 1.53
N CYS A 13 -4.37 -7.54 1.11
CA CYS A 13 -5.50 -7.69 2.03
C CYS A 13 -5.29 -8.92 2.91
N ILE A 14 -5.19 -8.73 4.23
CA ILE A 14 -5.01 -9.82 5.21
C ILE A 14 -6.29 -10.11 6.00
N SER A 15 -7.24 -9.18 6.02
CA SER A 15 -8.51 -9.33 6.74
C SER A 15 -9.63 -8.56 6.05
N ARG A 16 -10.78 -9.19 5.83
CA ARG A 16 -11.95 -8.55 5.22
C ARG A 16 -12.85 -7.92 6.29
N HIS A 17 -13.38 -6.74 5.98
CA HIS A 17 -14.52 -6.16 6.69
C HIS A 17 -15.82 -6.54 5.98
N GLU A 18 -16.89 -6.83 6.72
CA GLU A 18 -18.21 -7.16 6.16
C GLU A 18 -18.78 -6.10 5.19
N ARG A 19 -18.45 -4.83 5.37
CA ARG A 19 -18.90 -3.72 4.51
C ARG A 19 -18.04 -3.55 3.25
N TYR A 20 -16.93 -4.27 3.13
CA TYR A 20 -16.10 -4.19 1.95
C TYR A 20 -16.68 -5.02 0.81
N PRO A 21 -16.58 -4.51 -0.43
CA PRO A 21 -16.98 -5.23 -1.61
C PRO A 21 -16.23 -6.57 -1.72
N PRO A 22 -16.84 -7.62 -2.29
CA PRO A 22 -16.28 -8.98 -2.33
C PRO A 22 -14.93 -9.10 -3.08
N GLU A 23 -14.61 -8.11 -3.92
CA GLU A 23 -13.34 -7.93 -4.60
C GLU A 23 -12.19 -7.65 -3.62
N VAL A 24 -12.49 -6.98 -2.50
CA VAL A 24 -11.52 -6.70 -1.43
C VAL A 24 -11.62 -7.78 -0.36
N ARG A 25 -10.98 -8.92 -0.66
CA ARG A 25 -10.95 -10.13 0.17
C ARG A 25 -9.51 -10.53 0.52
N PRO A 26 -9.32 -11.36 1.56
CA PRO A 26 -7.98 -11.79 1.96
C PRO A 26 -7.25 -12.49 0.81
N GLY A 27 -5.96 -12.19 0.64
CA GLY A 27 -5.12 -12.71 -0.43
C GLY A 27 -5.08 -11.86 -1.71
N VAL A 28 -5.93 -10.83 -1.83
CA VAL A 28 -5.87 -9.90 -2.98
C VAL A 28 -4.82 -8.83 -2.72
N ILE A 29 -4.03 -8.51 -3.76
CA ILE A 29 -3.09 -7.40 -3.78
C ILE A 29 -3.74 -6.23 -4.52
N LEU A 30 -3.70 -5.05 -3.92
CA LEU A 30 -4.29 -3.83 -4.45
C LEU A 30 -3.22 -2.73 -4.52
N ILE A 31 -3.34 -1.84 -5.50
CA ILE A 31 -2.42 -0.71 -5.67
C ILE A 31 -3.03 0.51 -4.98
N VAL A 32 -2.30 1.13 -4.06
CA VAL A 32 -2.72 2.32 -3.34
C VAL A 32 -2.81 3.51 -4.30
N ARG A 33 -3.96 4.17 -4.30
CA ARG A 33 -4.25 5.39 -5.07
C ARG A 33 -4.13 6.64 -4.21
N GLU A 34 -4.53 6.55 -2.95
CA GLU A 34 -4.61 7.68 -2.02
C GLU A 34 -4.42 7.18 -0.59
N VAL A 35 -3.71 7.97 0.21
CA VAL A 35 -3.45 7.71 1.63
C VAL A 35 -4.07 8.85 2.44
N ILE A 36 -4.90 8.50 3.42
CA ILE A 36 -5.63 9.43 4.28
C ILE A 36 -5.13 9.21 5.71
N GLY A 37 -4.41 10.18 6.27
CA GLY A 37 -3.69 10.01 7.53
C GLY A 37 -4.55 9.96 8.80
N ASP A 38 -5.73 10.60 8.78
CA ASP A 38 -6.61 10.68 9.94
C ASP A 38 -8.07 10.42 9.54
N MET A 39 -8.45 9.13 9.50
CA MET A 39 -9.82 8.72 9.25
C MET A 39 -10.34 7.89 10.43
N VAL A 40 -11.57 8.18 10.85
CA VAL A 40 -12.25 7.42 11.90
C VAL A 40 -12.74 6.08 11.35
N ASP A 41 -12.26 4.99 11.94
CA ASP A 41 -12.85 3.68 11.76
C ASP A 41 -14.22 3.64 12.44
N VAL A 42 -15.28 3.49 11.63
CA VAL A 42 -16.67 3.59 12.10
C VAL A 42 -17.09 2.46 13.05
N VAL A 43 -16.31 1.38 13.18
CA VAL A 43 -16.62 0.24 14.05
C VAL A 43 -15.94 0.37 15.40
N THR A 44 -14.68 0.81 15.40
CA THR A 44 -13.82 0.86 16.58
C THR A 44 -13.69 2.28 17.15
N GLY A 45 -14.10 3.32 16.41
CA GLY A 45 -13.92 4.72 16.77
C GLY A 45 -12.46 5.19 16.72
N HIS A 46 -11.52 4.33 16.31
CA HIS A 46 -10.12 4.68 16.24
C HIS A 46 -9.82 5.52 15.01
N HIS A 47 -9.05 6.58 15.21
CA HIS A 47 -8.40 7.31 14.13
C HIS A 47 -7.19 6.53 13.62
N GLY A 48 -7.01 6.52 12.31
CA GLY A 48 -5.83 5.94 11.70
C GLY A 48 -5.78 6.13 10.19
N ILE A 49 -4.81 5.46 9.58
CA ILE A 49 -4.58 5.56 8.15
C ILE A 49 -5.66 4.79 7.40
N ALA A 50 -6.21 5.42 6.36
CA ALA A 50 -7.09 4.79 5.40
C ALA A 50 -6.52 4.89 3.98
N LEU A 51 -6.84 3.90 3.17
CA LEU A 51 -6.32 3.70 1.83
C LEU A 51 -7.48 3.71 0.84
N ARG A 52 -7.25 4.28 -0.35
CA ARG A 52 -8.06 4.00 -1.54
C ARG A 52 -7.21 3.26 -2.55
N PHE A 53 -7.83 2.40 -3.36
CA PHE A 53 -7.10 1.56 -4.30
C PHE A 53 -7.48 1.85 -5.75
N ARG A 54 -6.54 1.63 -6.68
CA ARG A 54 -6.80 1.66 -8.11
C ARG A 54 -7.60 0.42 -8.53
N GLY A 55 -8.66 0.63 -9.30
CA GLY A 55 -9.50 -0.47 -9.82
C GLY A 55 -10.37 -1.19 -8.77
N ALA A 56 -10.29 -0.82 -7.49
CA ALA A 56 -11.22 -1.29 -6.47
C ALA A 56 -12.50 -0.43 -6.49
N PRO A 57 -13.66 -0.99 -6.08
CA PRO A 57 -14.88 -0.21 -5.96
C PRO A 57 -14.70 0.96 -4.99
N ASP A 58 -15.18 2.13 -5.39
CA ASP A 58 -15.19 3.31 -4.53
C ASP A 58 -16.26 3.14 -3.45
N LEU A 59 -15.90 3.41 -2.20
CA LEU A 59 -16.82 3.30 -1.06
C LEU A 59 -17.63 4.60 -0.85
N GLY A 60 -17.41 5.62 -1.69
CA GLY A 60 -17.97 6.96 -1.57
C GLY A 60 -16.97 7.98 -1.03
N PRO A 61 -17.32 9.27 -1.10
CA PRO A 61 -16.40 10.37 -0.79
C PRO A 61 -15.97 10.42 0.69
N ARG A 62 -16.75 9.78 1.57
CA ARG A 62 -16.54 9.77 3.04
C ARG A 62 -16.15 8.39 3.58
N ALA A 63 -15.77 7.45 2.73
CA ALA A 63 -15.34 6.12 3.14
C ALA A 63 -14.06 5.72 2.42
N ALA A 64 -13.24 4.92 3.10
CA ALA A 64 -12.00 4.35 2.58
C ALA A 64 -11.71 3.03 3.30
N TYR A 65 -10.67 2.33 2.86
CA TYR A 65 -10.28 1.04 3.41
C TYR A 65 -9.29 1.23 4.57
N CYS A 66 -9.53 0.59 5.70
CA CYS A 66 -8.70 0.77 6.90
C CYS A 66 -7.33 0.09 6.69
N ALA A 67 -6.24 0.84 6.79
CA ALA A 67 -4.89 0.34 6.53
C ALA A 67 -4.51 -0.88 7.38
N ARG A 68 -5.00 -0.96 8.63
CA ARG A 68 -4.78 -2.10 9.56
C ARG A 68 -5.20 -3.47 9.01
N ARG A 69 -6.05 -3.50 7.97
CA ARG A 69 -6.52 -4.73 7.32
C ARG A 69 -5.65 -5.15 6.14
N PHE A 70 -4.60 -4.40 5.87
CA PHE A 70 -3.66 -4.61 4.79
C PHE A 70 -2.24 -4.73 5.31
N ARG A 71 -1.43 -5.47 4.58
CA ARG A 71 0.01 -5.52 4.77
C ARG A 71 0.68 -4.87 3.58
N LYS A 72 1.50 -3.84 3.80
CA LYS A 72 2.36 -3.28 2.76
C LYS A 72 3.36 -4.34 2.32
N ILE A 73 3.41 -4.62 1.02
CA ILE A 73 4.36 -5.57 0.42
C ILE A 73 5.36 -4.89 -0.52
N THR A 74 5.15 -3.61 -0.85
CA THR A 74 6.19 -2.82 -1.52
C THR A 74 7.40 -2.77 -0.60
N PRO A 75 8.60 -3.17 -1.07
CA PRO A 75 9.82 -3.00 -0.31
C PRO A 75 10.01 -1.51 0.01
N CYS A 76 10.75 -1.21 1.08
CA CYS A 76 11.17 0.16 1.32
C CYS A 76 11.94 0.69 0.10
N GLU A 77 11.94 2.02 -0.05
CA GLU A 77 12.78 2.67 -1.06
C GLU A 77 14.21 2.15 -0.93
N ALA A 78 14.88 1.99 -2.08
CA ALA A 78 16.26 1.57 -2.16
C ALA A 78 17.10 2.49 -1.27
N ASP A 79 17.85 1.92 -0.32
CA ASP A 79 18.74 2.73 0.50
C ASP A 79 20.03 3.06 -0.30
N ALA A 80 20.91 3.88 0.26
CA ALA A 80 22.15 4.29 -0.41
C ALA A 80 22.99 3.10 -0.88
N PHE A 81 22.96 2.00 -0.12
CA PHE A 81 23.63 0.76 -0.50
C PHE A 81 22.98 0.08 -1.72
N ASP A 82 21.65 0.01 -1.76
CA ASP A 82 20.94 -0.56 -2.91
C ASP A 82 21.22 0.26 -4.17
N HIS A 83 21.27 1.59 -4.05
CA HIS A 83 21.64 2.49 -5.13
C HIS A 83 23.07 2.27 -5.64
N GLU A 84 24.06 2.13 -4.74
CA GLU A 84 25.46 1.84 -5.10
C GLU A 84 25.57 0.52 -5.87
N VAL A 85 24.88 -0.53 -5.41
CA VAL A 85 24.92 -1.85 -6.07
C VAL A 85 24.25 -1.81 -7.45
N ILE A 86 23.13 -1.09 -7.60
CA ILE A 86 22.46 -0.93 -8.89
C ILE A 86 23.37 -0.20 -9.88
N ASP A 87 24.07 0.84 -9.43
CA ASP A 87 25.01 1.61 -10.27
C ASP A 87 26.16 0.71 -10.75
N ILE A 88 26.80 -0.02 -9.85
CA ILE A 88 27.87 -0.99 -10.16
C ILE A 88 27.39 -2.03 -11.18
N MET A 89 26.20 -2.60 -10.99
CA MET A 89 25.66 -3.61 -11.90
C MET A 89 25.30 -3.03 -13.27
N THR A 90 24.87 -1.78 -13.32
CA THR A 90 24.56 -1.06 -14.56
C THR A 90 25.83 -0.77 -15.36
N GLU A 91 26.88 -0.28 -14.68
CA GLU A 91 28.20 -0.05 -15.28
C GLU A 91 28.83 -1.35 -15.79
N ALA A 92 28.75 -2.43 -15.00
CA ALA A 92 29.26 -3.76 -15.39
C ALA A 92 28.52 -4.34 -16.61
N ALA A 93 27.23 -4.07 -16.75
CA ALA A 93 26.45 -4.47 -17.91
C ALA A 93 26.79 -3.65 -19.18
N ALA A 94 27.09 -2.36 -19.03
CA ALA A 94 27.46 -1.47 -20.12
C ALA A 94 28.91 -1.67 -20.62
N GLY A 95 29.79 -2.23 -19.79
CA GLY A 95 31.19 -2.51 -20.15
C GLY A 95 31.43 -3.78 -20.98
N HIS A 96 30.38 -4.46 -21.45
CA HIS A 96 30.45 -5.72 -22.21
C HIS A 96 30.04 -5.58 -23.69
N GLU A 97 30.23 -4.40 -24.28
CA GLU A 97 30.04 -4.12 -25.73
C GLU A 97 31.37 -3.81 -26.44
#